data_AF-A0A2D5X8W1-F1
#
_entry.id   AF-A0A2D5X8W1-F1
#
_cell.length_a   1.000
_cell.length_b   1.000
_cell.length_c   1.000
_cell.angle_alpha   90.00
_cell.angle_beta   90.00
_cell.angle_gamma   90.00
#
_symmetry.space_group_name_H-M   'P 1'
#
loop_
_entity.id
_entity.type
_entity.pdbx_description
1 polymer ?
#
loop_
_entity_poly.entity_id
_entity_poly.type
_entity_poly.pdbx_seq_one_letter_code
_entity_poly.pdbx_strand_id
1 'polypeptide(L)'
;MQLGVVDVIVIISHPILGSIVAYLIYKQWTSLKKSRSSSFDPDHLARIRLQHEKNGKLLGSLVGATILLAIAAEAYRGMVLDVPLSGLISLHGWLGIILFLGAMGMRRTGTRISEEIQVGKETGEQKRTHSKLGGAMMVLLVIIVFLGFLRLLQVLG
;
A
#
# COMPACT_ATOMS: atom_id res chain seq x y z
N MET A 1 22.89 -20.37 -10.40
CA MET A 1 22.38 -20.11 -11.76
C MET A 1 22.70 -18.67 -12.10
N GLN A 2 23.24 -18.37 -13.28
CA GLN A 2 23.56 -16.98 -13.64
C GLN A 2 22.26 -16.31 -14.12
N LEU A 3 21.79 -15.28 -13.41
CA LEU A 3 20.56 -14.57 -13.77
C LEU A 3 20.78 -13.77 -15.05
N GLY A 4 19.87 -13.93 -16.02
CA GLY A 4 19.83 -13.08 -17.19
C GLY A 4 19.31 -11.69 -16.86
N VAL A 5 19.55 -10.72 -17.74
CA VAL A 5 19.04 -9.33 -17.60
C VAL A 5 17.52 -9.32 -17.46
N VAL A 6 16.81 -10.17 -18.22
CA VAL A 6 15.35 -10.30 -18.16
C VAL A 6 14.89 -10.78 -16.78
N ASP A 7 15.58 -11.78 -16.21
CA ASP A 7 15.23 -12.32 -14.89
C ASP A 7 15.38 -11.26 -13.81
N VAL A 8 16.48 -10.50 -13.85
CA VAL A 8 16.72 -9.39 -12.93
C VAL A 8 15.61 -8.35 -13.05
N ILE A 9 15.24 -7.94 -14.26
CA ILE A 9 14.15 -6.96 -14.49
C ILE A 9 12.83 -7.46 -13.89
N VAL A 10 12.47 -8.72 -14.14
CA VAL A 10 11.24 -9.31 -13.60
C VAL A 10 11.27 -9.32 -12.06
N ILE A 11 12.38 -9.75 -11.46
CA ILE A 11 12.55 -9.85 -9.99
C ILE A 11 12.47 -8.47 -9.32
N ILE A 12 13.10 -7.43 -9.90
CA ILE A 12 13.13 -6.08 -9.30
C ILE A 12 11.87 -5.26 -9.56
N SER A 13 11.04 -5.65 -10.53
CA SER A 13 9.86 -4.87 -10.92
C SER A 13 8.87 -4.66 -9.77
N HIS A 14 8.55 -5.73 -9.03
CA HIS A 14 7.69 -5.69 -7.86
C HIS A 14 8.25 -4.80 -6.73
N PRO A 15 9.50 -4.98 -6.24
CA PRO A 15 10.01 -4.16 -5.15
C PRO A 15 10.14 -2.68 -5.53
N ILE A 16 10.51 -2.36 -6.78
CA ILE A 16 10.52 -0.97 -7.25
C ILE A 16 9.11 -0.37 -7.19
N LEU A 17 8.12 -1.06 -7.77
CA LEU A 17 6.73 -0.58 -7.73
C LEU A 17 6.22 -0.50 -6.28
N GLY A 18 6.54 -1.48 -5.45
CA GLY A 18 6.21 -1.52 -4.03
C GLY A 18 6.77 -0.32 -3.27
N SER A 19 8.03 0.04 -3.49
CA SER A 19 8.66 1.23 -2.89
C SER A 19 7.99 2.53 -3.34
N ILE A 20 7.65 2.66 -4.63
CA ILE A 20 6.92 3.83 -5.14
C ILE A 20 5.56 3.94 -4.46
N VAL A 21 4.78 2.85 -4.44
CA VAL A 21 3.45 2.83 -3.80
C VAL A 21 3.55 3.12 -2.31
N ALA A 22 4.53 2.55 -1.62
CA ALA A 22 4.76 2.81 -0.21
C ALA A 22 5.07 4.28 0.08
N TYR A 23 5.91 4.90 -0.74
CA TYR A 23 6.20 6.33 -0.65
C TYR A 23 4.94 7.19 -0.85
N LEU A 24 4.11 6.86 -1.84
CA LEU A 24 2.86 7.60 -2.09
C LEU A 24 1.88 7.49 -0.92
N ILE A 25 1.73 6.29 -0.34
CA ILE A 25 0.89 6.07 0.85
C ILE A 25 1.44 6.86 2.04
N TYR A 26 2.76 6.80 2.27
CA TYR A 26 3.43 7.58 3.32
C TYR A 26 3.23 9.08 3.16
N LYS A 27 3.39 9.62 1.94
CA LYS A 27 3.16 11.03 1.61
C LYS A 27 1.71 11.44 1.90
N GLN A 28 0.74 10.60 1.54
CA GLN A 28 -0.66 10.84 1.84
C GLN A 28 -0.93 10.87 3.34
N TRP A 29 -0.39 9.90 4.08
CA TRP A 29 -0.57 9.80 5.53
C TRP A 29 0.04 10.98 6.28
N THR A 30 1.27 11.38 5.93
CA THR A 30 1.96 12.52 6.54
C THR A 30 1.26 13.85 6.23
N SER A 31 0.77 14.04 5.01
CA SER A 31 -0.01 15.22 4.63
C SER A 31 -1.25 15.40 5.52
N LEU A 32 -1.99 14.32 5.80
CA LEU A 32 -3.14 14.35 6.70
C LEU A 32 -2.76 14.55 8.16
N LYS A 33 -1.64 13.96 8.61
CA LYS A 33 -1.16 14.16 9.98
C LYS A 33 -0.78 15.63 10.20
N LYS A 34 -0.07 16.24 9.25
CA LYS A 34 0.30 17.65 9.28
C LYS A 34 -0.92 18.57 9.24
N SER A 35 -1.95 18.23 8.44
CA SER A 35 -3.16 19.05 8.37
C SER A 35 -3.96 19.10 9.67
N ARG A 36 -3.78 18.14 10.58
CA ARG A 36 -4.42 18.14 11.90
C ARG A 36 -3.65 18.95 12.95
N SER A 37 -2.35 19.14 12.78
CA SER A 37 -1.50 19.86 13.74
C SER A 37 -1.26 21.31 13.35
N SER A 38 -1.74 21.74 12.20
CA SER A 38 -1.46 23.07 11.62
C SER A 38 -2.75 23.88 11.57
N SER A 39 -2.67 25.19 11.86
CA SER A 39 -3.77 26.14 11.65
C SER A 39 -3.91 26.48 10.16
N PHE A 40 -4.27 25.50 9.34
CA PHE A 40 -4.59 25.76 7.94
C PHE A 40 -5.98 26.38 7.82
N ASP A 41 -6.11 27.28 6.85
CA ASP A 41 -7.37 27.86 6.41
C ASP A 41 -8.35 26.76 5.93
N PRO A 42 -9.67 26.86 6.23
CA PRO A 42 -10.70 25.93 5.79
C PRO A 42 -10.62 25.45 4.34
N ASP A 43 -10.33 26.34 3.39
CA ASP A 43 -10.26 25.98 1.97
C ASP A 43 -9.08 25.04 1.68
N HIS A 44 -7.96 25.23 2.39
CA HIS A 44 -6.81 24.35 2.25
C HIS A 44 -7.09 22.97 2.85
N LEU A 45 -7.78 22.90 3.98
CA LEU A 45 -8.21 21.64 4.59
C LEU A 45 -9.20 20.87 3.69
N ALA A 46 -10.11 21.58 3.03
CA ALA A 46 -11.02 21.00 2.05
C ALA A 46 -10.26 20.40 0.85
N ARG A 47 -9.27 21.11 0.31
CA ARG A 47 -8.40 20.61 -0.78
C ARG A 47 -7.64 19.34 -0.39
N ILE A 48 -7.01 19.32 0.79
CA ILE A 48 -6.27 18.14 1.29
C ILE A 48 -7.20 16.94 1.42
N ARG A 49 -8.43 17.15 1.91
CA ARG A 49 -9.42 16.09 2.05
C ARG A 49 -9.89 15.54 0.70
N LEU A 50 -10.23 16.40 -0.25
CA LEU A 50 -10.62 15.99 -1.60
C LEU A 50 -9.51 15.20 -2.30
N GLN A 51 -8.27 15.65 -2.13
CA GLN A 51 -7.10 14.94 -2.66
C GLN A 51 -6.92 13.58 -2.00
N HIS A 52 -7.10 13.48 -0.67
CA HIS A 52 -7.04 12.21 0.05
C HIS A 52 -8.10 11.21 -0.45
N GLU A 53 -9.33 11.66 -0.69
CA GLU A 53 -10.40 10.82 -1.20
C GLU A 53 -10.09 10.29 -2.61
N LYS A 54 -9.70 11.18 -3.52
CA LYS A 54 -9.32 10.82 -4.89
C LYS A 54 -8.14 9.84 -4.91
N ASN A 55 -7.11 10.13 -4.13
CA ASN A 55 -5.91 9.30 -4.07
C ASN A 55 -6.16 7.96 -3.37
N GLY A 56 -7.05 7.89 -2.38
CA GLY A 56 -7.38 6.64 -1.68
C GLY A 56 -7.84 5.53 -2.63
N LYS A 57 -8.65 5.89 -3.64
CA LYS A 57 -9.07 4.96 -4.71
C LYS A 57 -7.88 4.48 -5.55
N LEU A 58 -7.04 5.41 -6.01
CA LEU A 58 -5.86 5.12 -6.83
C LEU A 58 -4.85 4.25 -6.08
N LEU A 59 -4.50 4.63 -4.85
CA LEU A 59 -3.51 3.92 -4.03
C LEU A 59 -3.96 2.50 -3.70
N GLY A 60 -5.25 2.29 -3.39
CA GLY A 60 -5.78 0.93 -3.20
C GLY A 60 -5.64 0.06 -4.45
N SER A 61 -5.90 0.62 -5.63
CA SER A 61 -5.69 -0.08 -6.91
C SER A 61 -4.21 -0.35 -7.18
N LEU A 62 -3.32 0.59 -6.87
CA LEU A 62 -1.87 0.40 -7.01
C LEU A 62 -1.33 -0.70 -6.09
N VAL A 63 -1.80 -0.79 -4.84
CA VAL A 63 -1.46 -1.91 -3.94
C VAL A 63 -1.86 -3.24 -4.56
N GLY A 64 -3.08 -3.33 -5.13
CA GLY A 64 -3.51 -4.53 -5.85
C GLY A 64 -2.63 -4.86 -7.04
N ALA A 65 -2.28 -3.88 -7.86
CA ALA A 65 -1.38 -4.05 -9.00
C ALA A 65 0.01 -4.53 -8.58
N THR A 66 0.58 -3.98 -7.49
CA THR A 66 1.85 -4.42 -6.93
C THR A 66 1.83 -5.89 -6.50
N ILE A 67 0.72 -6.37 -5.94
CA ILE A 67 0.57 -7.77 -5.52
C ILE A 67 0.43 -8.69 -6.73
N LEU A 68 -0.37 -8.30 -7.72
CA LEU A 68 -0.47 -9.07 -8.98
C LEU A 68 0.90 -9.18 -9.66
N LEU A 69 1.67 -8.10 -9.68
CA LEU A 69 3.04 -8.11 -10.20
C LEU A 69 3.95 -9.03 -9.39
N ALA A 70 3.84 -9.05 -8.06
CA ALA A 70 4.60 -9.95 -7.19
C ALA A 70 4.29 -11.42 -7.47
N ILE A 71 3.00 -11.75 -7.65
CA ILE A 71 2.56 -13.11 -7.98
C ILE A 71 3.08 -13.51 -9.37
N ALA A 72 2.99 -12.62 -10.35
CA ALA A 72 3.50 -12.87 -11.70
C ALA A 72 5.02 -13.07 -11.70
N ALA A 73 5.78 -12.26 -10.95
CA ALA A 73 7.22 -12.41 -10.82
C ALA A 73 7.59 -13.76 -10.16
N GLU A 74 6.88 -14.17 -9.11
CA GLU A 74 7.15 -15.46 -8.47
C GLU A 74 6.76 -16.65 -9.36
N ALA A 75 5.64 -16.56 -10.09
CA ALA A 75 5.23 -17.57 -11.06
C ALA A 75 6.27 -17.71 -12.19
N TYR A 76 6.77 -16.58 -12.72
CA TYR A 76 7.87 -16.57 -13.69
C TYR A 76 9.11 -17.27 -13.14
N ARG A 77 9.52 -16.95 -11.90
CA ARG A 77 10.66 -17.61 -11.25
C ARG A 77 10.44 -19.13 -11.16
N GLY A 78 9.26 -19.58 -10.75
CA GLY A 78 8.98 -21.01 -10.65
C GLY A 78 8.97 -21.74 -11.99
N MET A 79 8.45 -21.10 -13.05
CA MET A 79 8.37 -21.72 -14.38
C MET A 79 9.69 -21.67 -15.16
N VAL A 80 10.46 -20.59 -15.03
CA VAL A 80 11.64 -20.33 -15.86
C VAL A 80 12.94 -20.67 -15.14
N LEU A 81 13.01 -20.46 -13.82
CA LEU A 81 14.22 -20.68 -13.02
C LEU A 81 14.14 -21.95 -12.18
N ASP A 82 13.05 -22.73 -12.31
CA ASP A 82 12.79 -23.99 -11.60
C ASP A 82 12.94 -23.86 -10.07
N VAL A 83 12.55 -22.71 -9.51
CA VAL A 83 12.58 -22.46 -8.06
C VAL A 83 11.22 -22.70 -7.40
N PRO A 84 11.18 -23.20 -6.16
CA PRO A 84 9.92 -23.37 -5.45
C PRO A 84 9.12 -22.08 -5.29
N LEU A 85 7.80 -22.15 -5.45
CA LEU A 85 6.86 -21.03 -5.22
C LEU A 85 6.63 -20.71 -3.72
N SER A 86 7.51 -21.21 -2.84
CA SER A 86 7.40 -21.04 -1.38
C SER A 86 7.36 -19.57 -0.96
N GLY A 87 7.89 -18.67 -1.81
CA GLY A 87 7.82 -17.25 -1.60
C GLY A 87 6.40 -16.67 -1.60
N LEU A 88 5.41 -17.31 -2.25
CA LEU A 88 4.00 -16.90 -2.14
C LEU A 88 3.43 -17.12 -0.73
N ILE A 89 3.90 -18.16 -0.04
CA ILE A 89 3.43 -18.57 1.30
C ILE A 89 4.32 -17.98 2.42
N SER A 90 5.31 -17.17 2.05
CA SER A 90 6.17 -16.47 3.01
C SER A 90 5.40 -15.49 3.89
N LEU A 91 6.00 -15.10 5.02
CA LEU A 91 5.46 -14.04 5.88
C LEU A 91 5.21 -12.75 5.09
N HIS A 92 6.13 -12.36 4.19
CA HIS A 92 5.94 -11.20 3.31
C HIS A 92 4.70 -11.34 2.42
N GLY A 93 4.48 -12.52 1.83
CA GLY A 93 3.31 -12.81 0.99
C GLY A 93 2.00 -12.66 1.77
N TRP A 94 1.90 -13.28 2.95
CA TRP A 94 0.71 -13.17 3.81
C TRP A 94 0.45 -11.75 4.29
N LEU A 95 1.49 -11.03 4.72
CA LEU A 95 1.35 -9.64 5.13
C LEU A 95 0.93 -8.76 3.94
N GLY A 96 1.39 -9.05 2.72
CA GLY A 96 0.91 -8.40 1.49
C GLY A 96 -0.60 -8.55 1.28
N ILE A 97 -1.14 -9.76 1.49
CA ILE A 97 -2.60 -10.00 1.44
C ILE A 97 -3.34 -9.20 2.51
N ILE A 98 -2.83 -9.20 3.75
CA ILE A 98 -3.43 -8.43 4.86
C ILE A 98 -3.42 -6.93 4.53
N LEU A 99 -2.33 -6.41 3.97
CA LEU A 99 -2.23 -5.02 3.53
C LEU A 99 -3.26 -4.70 2.44
N PHE A 100 -3.47 -5.59 1.49
CA PHE A 100 -4.49 -5.40 0.45
C PHE A 100 -5.90 -5.35 1.02
N LEU A 101 -6.26 -6.30 1.89
CA LEU A 101 -7.56 -6.32 2.56
C LEU A 101 -7.76 -5.05 3.41
N GLY A 102 -6.71 -4.63 4.13
CA GLY A 102 -6.68 -3.39 4.87
C GLY A 102 -6.89 -2.17 3.96
N ALA A 103 -6.22 -2.10 2.81
CA ALA A 103 -6.37 -1.01 1.84
C ALA A 103 -7.80 -0.95 1.27
N MET A 104 -8.42 -2.10 1.00
CA MET A 104 -9.84 -2.16 0.59
C MET A 104 -10.78 -1.71 1.71
N GLY A 105 -10.51 -2.09 2.96
CA GLY A 105 -11.24 -1.61 4.13
C GLY A 105 -11.11 -0.10 4.34
N MET A 106 -9.91 0.45 4.19
CA MET A 106 -9.64 1.90 4.24
C MET A 106 -10.40 2.63 3.15
N ARG A 107 -10.45 2.10 1.93
CA ARG A 107 -11.24 2.67 0.83
C ARG A 107 -12.73 2.68 1.14
N ARG A 108 -13.30 1.55 1.60
CA ARG A 108 -14.73 1.46 1.96
C ARG A 108 -15.10 2.44 3.07
N THR A 109 -14.32 2.47 4.15
CA THR A 109 -14.58 3.37 5.29
C THR A 109 -14.42 4.85 4.89
N GLY A 110 -13.42 5.18 4.07
CA GLY A 110 -13.22 6.54 3.56
C GLY A 110 -14.36 7.02 2.66
N THR A 111 -14.86 6.16 1.76
CA THR A 111 -16.03 6.46 0.93
C THR A 111 -17.27 6.70 1.78
N ARG A 112 -17.55 5.81 2.74
CA ARG A 112 -18.70 5.95 3.64
C ARG A 112 -18.67 7.26 4.44
N ILE A 113 -17.51 7.62 5.00
CA ILE A 113 -17.35 8.90 5.71
C ILE A 113 -17.64 10.08 4.77
N SER A 114 -17.21 10.00 3.51
CA SER A 114 -17.39 11.08 2.54
C SER A 114 -18.86 11.24 2.17
N GLU A 115 -19.59 10.14 1.96
CA GLU A 115 -21.04 10.13 1.73
C GLU A 115 -21.82 10.68 2.94
N GLU A 116 -21.49 10.25 4.16
CA GLU A 116 -22.17 10.71 5.38
C GLU A 116 -21.98 12.21 5.64
N ILE A 117 -20.84 12.78 5.24
CA ILE A 117 -20.61 14.22 5.35
C ILE A 117 -21.45 15.01 4.33
N GLN A 118 -21.69 14.48 3.14
CA GLN A 118 -22.54 15.14 2.14
C GLN A 118 -23.99 15.27 2.62
N VAL A 119 -24.47 14.34 3.45
CA VAL A 119 -25.81 14.35 4.05
C VAL A 119 -25.84 14.97 5.46
N GLY A 120 -24.76 15.63 5.89
CA GLY A 120 -24.71 16.38 7.15
C GLY A 120 -24.68 15.50 8.42
N LYS A 121 -24.33 14.21 8.33
CA LYS A 121 -24.24 13.32 9.48
C LYS A 121 -22.97 13.57 10.30
N GLU A 122 -23.06 13.34 11.61
CA GLU A 122 -21.90 13.31 12.48
C GLU A 122 -20.99 12.13 12.13
N THR A 123 -19.70 12.40 11.90
CA THR A 123 -18.72 11.40 11.44
C THR A 123 -17.46 11.32 12.33
N GLY A 124 -17.52 11.90 13.53
CA GLY A 124 -16.36 12.05 14.42
C GLY A 124 -15.73 10.71 14.80
N GLU A 125 -16.54 9.75 15.23
CA GLU A 125 -16.09 8.43 15.64
C GLU A 125 -15.50 7.64 14.45
N GLN A 126 -16.18 7.63 13.31
CA GLN A 126 -15.74 6.90 12.12
C GLN A 126 -14.41 7.45 11.59
N LYS A 127 -14.23 8.77 11.57
CA LYS A 127 -12.95 9.42 11.23
C LYS A 127 -11.84 9.01 12.18
N ARG A 128 -12.12 8.92 13.48
CA ARG A 128 -11.15 8.48 14.49
C ARG A 128 -10.73 7.04 14.26
N THR A 129 -11.68 6.14 14.02
CA THR A 129 -11.41 4.72 13.72
C THR A 129 -10.62 4.55 12.42
N HIS A 130 -11.06 5.19 11.33
CA HIS A 130 -10.34 5.20 10.06
C HIS A 130 -8.90 5.70 10.23
N SER A 131 -8.69 6.75 11.03
CA SER A 131 -7.36 7.26 11.31
C SER A 131 -6.48 6.30 12.11
N LYS A 132 -7.03 5.60 13.11
CA LYS A 132 -6.29 4.61 13.90
C LYS A 132 -5.86 3.44 13.03
N LEU A 133 -6.77 2.92 12.21
CA LEU A 133 -6.48 1.88 11.22
C LEU A 133 -5.42 2.35 10.22
N GLY A 134 -5.51 3.59 9.74
CA GLY A 134 -4.47 4.18 8.88
C GLY A 134 -3.09 4.18 9.54
N GLY A 135 -3.00 4.44 10.85
CA GLY A 135 -1.73 4.31 11.60
C GLY A 135 -1.20 2.87 11.65
N ALA A 136 -2.05 1.90 11.96
CA ALA A 136 -1.68 0.48 11.96
C ALA A 136 -1.22 0.00 10.56
N MET A 137 -1.91 0.45 9.52
CA MET A 137 -1.54 0.19 8.12
C MET A 137 -0.16 0.74 7.75
N MET A 138 0.24 1.88 8.30
CA MET A 138 1.58 2.42 8.07
C MET A 138 2.68 1.56 8.70
N VAL A 139 2.45 1.04 9.91
CA VAL A 139 3.38 0.11 10.56
C VAL A 139 3.50 -1.18 9.72
N LEU A 140 2.36 -1.72 9.29
CA LEU A 140 2.31 -2.90 8.42
C LEU A 140 3.07 -2.67 7.10
N LEU A 141 2.89 -1.50 6.47
CA LEU A 141 3.57 -1.12 5.23
C LEU A 141 5.10 -1.12 5.41
N VAL A 142 5.61 -0.54 6.50
CA VAL A 142 7.05 -0.54 6.81
C VAL A 142 7.59 -1.96 6.94
N ILE A 143 6.89 -2.82 7.69
CA ILE A 143 7.27 -4.23 7.88
C ILE A 143 7.33 -4.95 6.52
N ILE A 144 6.31 -4.77 5.68
CA ILE A 144 6.23 -5.43 4.37
C ILE A 144 7.36 -4.97 3.45
N VAL A 145 7.60 -3.67 3.35
CA VAL A 145 8.69 -3.13 2.51
C VAL A 145 10.04 -3.64 3.00
N PHE A 146 10.27 -3.67 4.32
CA PHE A 146 11.49 -4.22 4.90
C PHE A 146 11.68 -5.70 4.56
N LEU A 147 10.65 -6.53 4.76
CA LEU A 147 10.69 -7.95 4.42
C LEU A 147 10.88 -8.19 2.91
N GLY A 148 10.27 -7.35 2.08
CA GLY A 148 10.43 -7.40 0.61
C GLY A 148 11.87 -7.10 0.20
N PHE A 149 12.52 -6.14 0.86
CA PHE A 149 13.92 -5.83 0.64
C PHE A 149 14.85 -6.97 1.08
N LEU A 150 14.61 -7.59 2.24
CA LEU A 150 15.37 -8.76 2.69
C LEU A 150 15.27 -9.91 1.68
N ARG A 151 14.08 -10.16 1.15
CA ARG A 151 13.87 -11.18 0.12
C ARG A 151 14.58 -10.84 -1.18
N LEU A 152 14.57 -9.56 -1.59
CA LEU A 152 15.32 -9.12 -2.76
C LEU A 152 16.82 -9.45 -2.62
N LEU A 153 17.40 -9.20 -1.45
CA LEU A 153 18.79 -9.55 -1.17
C LEU A 153 19.04 -11.07 -1.20
N GLN A 154 18.10 -11.87 -0.69
CA GLN A 154 18.18 -13.34 -0.75
C GLN A 154 18.09 -13.92 -2.17
N VAL A 155 17.42 -13.21 -3.09
CA VAL A 155 17.25 -13.66 -4.47
C VAL A 155 18.41 -13.21 -5.35
N LEU A 156 19.02 -12.06 -5.06
CA LEU A 156 20.11 -11.49 -5.85
C LEU A 156 21.51 -11.83 -5.32
N GLY A 157 21.66 -12.14 -4.03
CA GLY A 157 22.92 -12.56 -3.40
C GLY A 157 23.09 -14.07 -3.44
#